data_AF-A0A970GXW7-F1
#
_entry.id   AF-A0A970GXW7-F1
#
_cell.length_a   1.000
_cell.length_b   1.000
_cell.length_c   1.000
_cell.angle_alpha   90.00
_cell.angle_beta   90.00
_cell.angle_gamma   90.00
#
_symmetry.space_group_name_H-M   'P 1'
#
loop_
_entity.id
_entity.type
_entity.pdbx_description
1 polymer ?
#
loop_
_entity_poly.entity_id
_entity_poly.type
_entity_poly.pdbx_seq_one_letter_code
_entity_poly.pdbx_strand_id
1 'polypeptide(L)'
;MKRIKVNVVCMGICLIFGLSMFFTDLMLDGRINKLLYIYRIIIASCVCYFLPEVYRHLKKVYLKTKLSKELYFLKKLFVICGSVKPVDFGKLMKSLIARSEHFKKDLVAIYEAHQKSSTDTEMFYQELKAGAKDLEVKLFYEKLDMACYYDFDLSVKTIKDDFAREKRESIRKVKKKVELINVVGVLGLFVALTVLVVYLLAPWIKMLEFSGLGW
;
A
#
# COMPACT_ATOMS: atom_id res chain seq x y z
N MET A 1 12.53 -5.33 18.33
CA MET A 1 12.24 -5.41 19.79
C MET A 1 11.07 -4.56 20.29
N LYS A 2 10.84 -3.29 19.86
CA LYS A 2 9.71 -2.46 20.37
C LYS A 2 8.28 -2.98 20.05
N ARG A 3 8.09 -3.80 19.00
CA ARG A 3 6.78 -4.35 18.59
C ARG A 3 6.19 -5.40 19.55
N ILE A 4 7.05 -6.17 20.24
CA ILE A 4 6.60 -7.26 21.13
C ILE A 4 6.11 -6.69 22.47
N LYS A 5 6.76 -5.64 22.99
CA LYS A 5 6.40 -5.04 24.29
C LYS A 5 4.97 -4.45 24.30
N VAL A 6 4.50 -3.86 23.19
CA VAL A 6 3.15 -3.28 23.11
C VAL A 6 2.07 -4.36 23.02
N ASN A 7 2.32 -5.42 22.25
CA ASN A 7 1.37 -6.55 22.13
C ASN A 7 1.24 -7.31 23.45
N VAL A 8 2.33 -7.50 24.20
CA VAL A 8 2.31 -8.17 25.52
C VAL A 8 1.54 -7.34 26.56
N VAL A 9 1.72 -6.01 26.57
CA VAL A 9 0.98 -5.11 27.47
C VAL A 9 -0.53 -5.11 27.14
N CYS A 10 -0.91 -5.09 25.87
CA CYS A 10 -2.31 -5.18 25.47
C CYS A 10 -2.94 -6.56 25.75
N MET A 11 -2.18 -7.65 25.62
CA MET A 11 -2.64 -8.99 25.98
C MET A 11 -2.89 -9.10 27.49
N GLY A 12 -2.02 -8.46 28.30
CA GLY A 12 -2.20 -8.34 29.75
C GLY A 12 -3.47 -7.55 30.12
N ILE A 13 -3.76 -6.44 29.44
CA ILE A 13 -5.00 -5.67 29.68
C ILE A 13 -6.24 -6.47 29.27
N CYS A 14 -6.18 -7.24 28.18
CA CYS A 14 -7.27 -8.13 27.78
C CYS A 14 -7.50 -9.28 28.77
N LEU A 15 -6.43 -9.82 29.37
CA LEU A 15 -6.52 -10.82 30.44
C LEU A 15 -7.11 -10.24 31.73
N ILE A 16 -6.74 -9.01 32.10
CA ILE A 16 -7.30 -8.32 33.28
C ILE A 16 -8.79 -8.02 33.08
N PHE A 17 -9.19 -7.59 31.87
CA PHE A 17 -10.60 -7.42 31.53
C PHE A 17 -11.36 -8.75 31.51
N GLY A 18 -10.78 -9.82 30.95
CA GLY A 18 -11.36 -11.17 30.98
C GLY A 18 -11.52 -11.74 32.40
N LEU A 19 -10.55 -11.49 33.28
CA LEU A 19 -10.64 -11.89 34.69
C LEU A 19 -11.68 -11.07 35.46
N SER A 20 -11.80 -9.77 35.20
CA SER A 20 -12.86 -8.94 35.80
C SER A 20 -14.26 -9.41 35.39
N MET A 21 -14.42 -9.90 34.16
CA MET A 21 -15.66 -10.50 33.67
C MET A 21 -16.00 -11.83 34.37
N PHE A 22 -15.00 -12.68 34.60
CA PHE A 22 -15.17 -13.95 35.31
C PHE A 22 -15.62 -13.73 36.78
N PHE A 23 -15.07 -12.73 37.45
CA PHE A 23 -15.49 -12.35 38.80
C PHE A 23 -16.91 -11.76 38.84
N THR A 24 -17.33 -11.02 37.80
CA THR A 24 -18.72 -10.54 37.70
C THR A 24 -19.73 -11.64 37.33
N ASP A 25 -19.29 -12.71 36.64
CA ASP A 25 -20.11 -13.89 36.31
C ASP A 25 -20.40 -14.77 37.54
N LEU A 26 -19.50 -14.80 38.54
CA LEU A 26 -19.70 -15.56 39.77
C LEU A 26 -20.73 -14.92 40.72
N MET A 27 -20.99 -13.60 40.58
CA MET A 27 -21.71 -12.79 41.57
C MET A 27 -23.19 -12.51 41.24
N LEU A 28 -23.69 -12.78 40.04
CA LEU A 28 -25.08 -12.47 39.66
C LEU A 28 -25.71 -13.64 38.90
N ASP A 29 -26.89 -14.07 39.33
CA ASP A 29 -27.75 -15.03 38.63
C ASP A 29 -28.77 -14.29 37.73
N GLY A 30 -29.22 -14.90 36.62
CA GLY A 30 -30.07 -14.26 35.59
C GLY A 30 -29.50 -14.38 34.17
N ARG A 31 -29.87 -15.45 33.46
CA ARG A 31 -29.09 -16.07 32.38
C ARG A 31 -29.23 -15.51 30.95
N ILE A 32 -30.29 -14.75 30.62
CA ILE A 32 -30.60 -14.42 29.20
C ILE A 32 -30.06 -13.05 28.77
N ASN A 33 -30.15 -12.01 29.61
CA ASN A 33 -29.58 -10.68 29.29
C ASN A 33 -28.04 -10.65 29.35
N LYS A 34 -27.42 -11.64 30.01
CA LYS A 34 -25.96 -11.71 30.21
C LYS A 34 -25.17 -12.15 28.98
N LEU A 35 -25.68 -13.14 28.24
CA LEU A 35 -25.05 -13.60 26.99
C LEU A 35 -24.98 -12.49 25.94
N LEU A 36 -26.03 -11.67 25.83
CA LEU A 36 -26.06 -10.49 24.96
C LEU A 36 -25.05 -9.42 25.40
N TYR A 37 -24.86 -9.21 26.70
CA TYR A 37 -23.91 -8.24 27.23
C TYR A 37 -22.46 -8.70 27.02
N ILE A 38 -22.18 -9.99 27.25
CA ILE A 38 -20.88 -10.62 27.00
C ILE A 38 -20.52 -10.53 25.50
N TYR A 39 -21.46 -10.87 24.61
CA TYR A 39 -21.24 -10.78 23.16
C TYR A 39 -20.95 -9.35 22.69
N ARG A 40 -21.68 -8.35 23.23
CA ARG A 40 -21.45 -6.93 22.92
C ARG A 40 -20.06 -6.45 23.36
N ILE A 41 -19.58 -6.91 24.51
CA ILE A 41 -18.25 -6.52 25.02
C ILE A 41 -17.13 -7.22 24.25
N ILE A 42 -17.32 -8.50 23.87
CA ILE A 42 -16.37 -9.21 23.00
C ILE A 42 -16.26 -8.52 21.64
N ILE A 43 -17.39 -8.11 21.04
CA ILE A 43 -17.37 -7.33 19.79
C ILE A 43 -16.66 -6.00 20.00
N ALA A 44 -16.98 -5.26 21.06
CA ALA A 44 -16.38 -3.96 21.34
C ALA A 44 -14.85 -4.06 21.54
N SER A 45 -14.36 -5.10 22.23
CA SER A 45 -12.91 -5.31 22.43
C SER A 45 -12.21 -5.71 21.13
N CYS A 46 -12.82 -6.55 20.30
CA CYS A 46 -12.32 -6.89 18.96
C CYS A 46 -12.25 -5.65 18.05
N VAL A 47 -13.28 -4.80 18.05
CA VAL A 47 -13.34 -3.58 17.24
C VAL A 47 -12.28 -2.57 17.69
N CYS A 48 -12.13 -2.35 18.99
CA CYS A 48 -11.13 -1.44 19.55
C CYS A 48 -9.69 -1.91 19.33
N TYR A 49 -9.44 -3.22 19.24
CA TYR A 49 -8.12 -3.76 18.90
C TYR A 49 -7.80 -3.59 17.40
N PHE A 50 -8.77 -3.88 16.53
CA PHE A 50 -8.55 -3.93 15.09
C PHE A 50 -8.54 -2.53 14.43
N LEU A 51 -9.39 -1.60 14.87
CA LEU A 51 -9.48 -0.24 14.33
C LEU A 51 -8.14 0.53 14.29
N PRO A 52 -7.35 0.60 15.38
CA PRO A 52 -6.10 1.37 15.37
C PRO A 52 -5.03 0.73 14.46
N GLU A 53 -5.01 -0.59 14.30
CA GLU A 53 -4.10 -1.26 13.38
C GLU A 53 -4.48 -1.00 11.92
N VAL A 54 -5.77 -1.14 11.59
CA VAL A 54 -6.30 -0.82 10.26
C VAL A 54 -6.04 0.63 9.91
N TYR A 55 -6.31 1.57 10.83
CA TYR A 55 -6.06 2.99 10.63
C TYR A 55 -4.57 3.29 10.35
N ARG A 56 -3.65 2.68 11.11
CA ARG A 56 -2.21 2.83 10.88
C ARG A 56 -1.78 2.29 9.52
N HIS A 57 -2.32 1.14 9.10
CA HIS A 57 -2.06 0.58 7.78
C HIS A 57 -2.59 1.45 6.66
N LEU A 58 -3.84 1.92 6.77
CA LEU A 58 -4.45 2.86 5.82
C LEU A 58 -3.64 4.15 5.72
N LYS A 59 -3.22 4.74 6.85
CA LYS A 59 -2.37 5.94 6.86
C LYS A 59 -1.05 5.73 6.13
N LYS A 60 -0.38 4.59 6.34
CA LYS A 60 0.87 4.25 5.64
C LYS A 60 0.66 4.11 4.13
N VAL A 61 -0.41 3.43 3.71
CA VAL A 61 -0.75 3.26 2.29
C VAL A 61 -1.07 4.60 1.66
N TYR A 62 -1.85 5.44 2.34
CA TYR A 62 -2.18 6.79 1.88
C TYR A 62 -0.93 7.65 1.69
N LEU A 63 -0.05 7.70 2.69
CA LEU A 63 1.21 8.45 2.61
C LEU A 63 2.11 7.94 1.48
N LYS A 64 2.26 6.62 1.34
CA LYS A 64 3.03 6.03 0.23
C LYS A 64 2.45 6.44 -1.13
N THR A 65 1.13 6.40 -1.26
CA THR A 65 0.44 6.80 -2.49
C THR A 65 0.65 8.29 -2.78
N LYS A 66 0.58 9.16 -1.75
CA LYS A 66 0.84 10.59 -1.90
C LYS A 66 2.28 10.85 -2.37
N LEU A 67 3.27 10.18 -1.76
CA LEU A 67 4.68 10.26 -2.15
C LEU A 67 4.92 9.81 -3.60
N SER A 68 4.36 8.67 -4.01
CA SER A 68 4.48 8.18 -5.39
C SER A 68 3.84 9.13 -6.40
N LYS A 69 2.69 9.72 -6.09
CA LYS A 69 2.04 10.73 -6.95
C LYS A 69 2.90 11.99 -7.09
N GLU A 70 3.49 12.45 -6.00
CA GLU A 70 4.38 13.61 -6.02
C GLU A 70 5.66 13.32 -6.82
N LEU A 71 6.28 12.15 -6.62
CA LEU A 71 7.47 11.74 -7.38
C LEU A 71 7.18 11.65 -8.88
N TYR A 72 6.02 11.10 -9.25
CA TYR A 72 5.56 11.08 -10.65
C TYR A 72 5.39 12.50 -11.21
N PHE A 73 4.81 13.42 -10.43
CA PHE A 73 4.67 14.81 -10.82
C PHE A 73 6.02 15.51 -11.02
N LEU A 74 6.99 15.27 -10.12
CA LEU A 74 8.34 15.83 -10.22
C LEU A 74 9.08 15.31 -11.46
N LYS A 75 9.06 14.00 -11.71
CA LYS A 75 9.60 13.40 -12.93
C LYS A 75 8.96 14.04 -14.18
N LYS A 76 7.65 14.30 -14.16
CA LYS A 76 6.93 14.86 -15.31
C LYS A 76 7.32 16.32 -15.54
N LEU A 77 7.44 17.08 -14.46
CA LEU A 77 7.89 18.46 -14.50
C LEU A 77 9.32 18.56 -15.01
N PHE A 78 10.19 17.63 -14.59
CA PHE A 78 11.56 17.52 -15.10
C PHE A 78 11.58 17.36 -16.63
N VAL A 79 10.78 16.44 -17.18
CA VAL A 79 10.70 16.24 -18.64
C VAL A 79 10.14 17.46 -19.38
N ILE A 80 9.10 18.11 -18.84
CA ILE A 80 8.48 19.28 -19.46
C ILE A 80 9.46 20.45 -19.48
N CYS A 81 10.08 20.76 -18.34
CA CYS A 81 11.06 21.82 -18.23
C CYS A 81 12.31 21.52 -19.04
N GLY A 82 12.69 20.25 -19.16
CA GLY A 82 13.84 19.83 -19.94
C GLY A 82 13.62 19.76 -21.45
N SER A 83 12.36 19.74 -21.92
CA SER A 83 12.04 19.71 -23.35
C SER A 83 12.04 21.10 -24.00
N VAL A 84 12.15 22.19 -23.23
CA VAL A 84 12.13 23.57 -23.74
C VAL A 84 13.55 24.14 -23.70
N LYS A 85 14.18 24.29 -24.88
CA LYS A 85 15.55 24.82 -25.01
C LYS A 85 15.53 26.36 -25.10
N PRO A 86 16.52 27.08 -24.50
CA PRO A 86 17.65 26.57 -23.72
C PRO A 86 17.26 26.14 -22.30
N VAL A 87 17.85 25.04 -21.82
CA VAL A 87 17.55 24.49 -20.49
C VAL A 87 18.52 25.09 -19.48
N ASP A 88 17.98 25.78 -18.48
CA ASP A 88 18.71 26.23 -17.30
C ASP A 88 18.35 25.32 -16.11
N PHE A 89 19.32 24.51 -15.65
CA PHE A 89 19.16 23.61 -14.50
C PHE A 89 18.72 24.35 -13.24
N GLY A 90 19.22 25.58 -13.02
CA GLY A 90 18.83 26.41 -11.89
C GLY A 90 17.35 26.81 -11.94
N LYS A 91 16.83 27.14 -13.12
CA LYS A 91 15.40 27.46 -13.32
C LYS A 91 14.52 26.22 -13.15
N LEU A 92 14.95 25.06 -13.65
CA LEU A 92 14.28 23.78 -13.45
C LEU A 92 14.22 23.42 -11.96
N MET A 93 15.32 23.58 -11.24
CA MET A 93 15.36 23.28 -9.81
C MET A 93 14.48 24.19 -8.98
N LYS A 94 14.48 25.50 -9.26
CA LYS A 94 13.53 26.44 -8.64
C LYS A 94 12.08 26.02 -8.88
N SER A 95 11.74 25.57 -10.09
CA SER A 95 10.40 25.10 -10.41
C SER A 95 10.02 23.79 -9.69
N LEU A 96 10.96 22.86 -9.53
CA LEU A 96 10.76 21.63 -8.76
C LEU A 96 10.54 21.96 -7.27
N ILE A 97 11.40 22.80 -6.69
CA ILE A 97 11.32 23.23 -5.27
C ILE A 97 9.99 23.93 -4.99
N ALA A 98 9.54 24.81 -5.89
CA ALA A 98 8.30 25.56 -5.73
C ALA A 98 7.05 24.67 -5.70
N ARG A 99 7.08 23.52 -6.37
CA ARG A 99 5.92 22.62 -6.50
C ARG A 99 6.03 21.33 -5.69
N SER A 100 7.17 21.05 -5.07
CA SER A 100 7.37 19.91 -4.16
C SER A 100 6.90 20.24 -2.74
N GLU A 101 6.21 19.29 -2.09
CA GLU A 101 5.78 19.38 -0.70
C GLU A 101 6.63 18.46 0.19
N HIS A 102 6.79 17.19 -0.18
CA HIS A 102 7.54 16.20 0.59
C HIS A 102 9.03 16.17 0.26
N PHE A 103 9.42 16.39 -1.00
CA PHE A 103 10.83 16.35 -1.44
C PHE A 103 11.55 17.69 -1.35
N LYS A 104 10.87 18.75 -0.88
CA LYS A 104 11.38 20.13 -0.91
C LYS A 104 12.72 20.30 -0.20
N LYS A 105 12.90 19.68 0.96
CA LYS A 105 14.14 19.79 1.75
C LYS A 105 15.34 19.24 0.97
N ASP A 106 15.17 18.06 0.40
CA ASP A 106 16.21 17.38 -0.38
C ASP A 106 16.54 18.17 -1.65
N LEU A 107 15.53 18.69 -2.36
CA LEU A 107 15.73 19.49 -3.57
C LEU A 107 16.40 20.85 -3.29
N VAL A 108 16.09 21.49 -2.16
CA VAL A 108 16.77 22.72 -1.71
C VAL A 108 18.22 22.43 -1.37
N ALA A 109 18.49 21.34 -0.64
CA ALA A 109 19.86 20.95 -0.30
C ALA A 109 20.70 20.66 -1.56
N ILE A 110 20.11 20.00 -2.57
CA ILE A 110 20.73 19.80 -3.89
C ILE A 110 21.03 21.12 -4.59
N TYR A 111 20.07 22.04 -4.62
CA TYR A 111 20.25 23.34 -5.26
C TYR A 111 21.33 24.19 -4.57
N GLU A 112 21.38 24.20 -3.24
CA GLU A 112 22.40 24.90 -2.47
C GLU A 112 23.80 24.28 -2.63
N ALA A 113 23.89 22.95 -2.66
CA ALA A 113 25.14 22.24 -2.91
C ALA A 113 25.71 22.60 -4.29
N HIS A 114 24.83 22.67 -5.30
CA HIS A 114 25.21 23.09 -6.65
C HIS A 114 25.71 24.54 -6.72
N GLN A 115 25.12 25.46 -5.94
CA GLN A 115 25.58 26.86 -5.90
C GLN A 115 26.92 27.06 -5.17
N LYS A 116 27.25 26.20 -4.20
CA LYS A 116 28.43 26.39 -3.35
C LYS A 116 29.74 25.88 -3.97
N SER A 117 29.71 25.15 -5.09
CA SER A 117 30.86 24.73 -5.93
C SER A 117 32.09 24.10 -5.21
N SER A 118 32.07 23.88 -3.90
CA SER A 118 33.25 23.52 -3.09
C SER A 118 33.12 22.21 -2.32
N THR A 119 31.99 21.52 -2.43
CA THR A 119 31.74 20.25 -1.74
C THR A 119 31.80 19.13 -2.77
N ASP A 120 32.45 18.00 -2.45
CA ASP A 120 32.40 16.77 -3.23
C ASP A 120 30.94 16.36 -3.44
N THR A 121 30.36 16.88 -4.51
CA THR A 121 28.91 16.83 -4.74
C THR A 121 28.49 15.40 -5.06
N GLU A 122 29.43 14.60 -5.58
CA GLU A 122 29.30 13.16 -5.76
C GLU A 122 29.10 12.44 -4.43
N MET A 123 29.86 12.78 -3.38
CA MET A 123 29.65 12.23 -2.03
C MET A 123 28.29 12.66 -1.45
N PHE A 124 27.86 13.89 -1.71
CA PHE A 124 26.54 14.38 -1.28
C PHE A 124 25.38 13.61 -1.94
N TYR A 125 25.44 13.34 -3.24
CA TYR A 125 24.45 12.51 -3.92
C TYR A 125 24.50 11.06 -3.46
N GLN A 126 25.67 10.50 -3.15
CA GLN A 126 25.82 9.16 -2.57
C GLN A 126 25.13 9.06 -1.21
N GLU A 127 25.29 10.06 -0.33
CA GLU A 127 24.62 10.12 0.97
C GLU A 127 23.08 10.24 0.84
N LEU A 128 22.58 11.07 -0.08
CA LEU A 128 21.15 11.18 -0.37
C LEU A 128 20.59 9.85 -0.91
N LYS A 129 21.31 9.16 -1.80
CA LYS A 129 20.95 7.83 -2.31
C LYS A 129 20.97 6.77 -1.21
N ALA A 130 21.88 6.87 -0.25
CA ALA A 130 21.94 5.97 0.90
C ALA A 130 20.76 6.17 1.87
N GLY A 131 20.34 7.44 2.08
CA GLY A 131 19.22 7.80 2.95
C GLY A 131 17.83 7.45 2.39
N ALA A 132 17.67 7.40 1.07
CA ALA A 132 16.40 7.05 0.43
C ALA A 132 16.06 5.56 0.64
N LYS A 133 14.86 5.25 1.15
CA LYS A 133 14.41 3.85 1.33
C LYS A 133 13.79 3.24 0.07
N ASP A 134 13.08 4.06 -0.71
CA ASP A 134 12.38 3.59 -1.90
C ASP A 134 13.29 3.65 -3.13
N LEU A 135 13.34 2.56 -3.90
CA LEU A 135 14.16 2.43 -5.11
C LEU A 135 13.83 3.51 -6.15
N GLU A 136 12.56 3.86 -6.30
CA GLU A 136 12.11 4.89 -7.26
C GLU A 136 12.66 6.27 -6.91
N VAL A 137 12.83 6.58 -5.62
CA VAL A 137 13.41 7.85 -5.15
C VAL A 137 14.91 7.86 -5.40
N LYS A 138 15.61 6.75 -5.14
CA LYS A 138 17.04 6.59 -5.47
C LYS A 138 17.32 6.83 -6.95
N LEU A 139 16.53 6.17 -7.81
CA LEU A 139 16.64 6.32 -9.27
C LEU A 139 16.33 7.74 -9.73
N PHE A 140 15.46 8.46 -9.04
CA PHE A 140 15.20 9.87 -9.35
C PHE A 140 16.41 10.75 -9.00
N TYR A 141 17.03 10.54 -7.83
CA TYR A 141 18.24 11.27 -7.43
C TYR A 141 19.44 10.97 -8.34
N GLU A 142 19.60 9.73 -8.78
CA GLU A 142 20.62 9.36 -9.77
C GLU A 142 20.46 10.10 -11.11
N LYS A 143 19.21 10.35 -11.54
CA LYS A 143 18.94 11.08 -12.78
C LYS A 143 19.12 12.58 -12.64
N LEU A 144 18.87 13.14 -11.45
CA LEU A 144 19.20 14.54 -11.15
C LEU A 144 20.72 14.76 -11.14
N ASP A 145 21.46 13.80 -10.60
CA ASP A 145 22.92 13.76 -10.62
C ASP A 145 23.46 13.70 -12.07
N MET A 146 22.94 12.78 -12.89
CA MET A 146 23.27 12.70 -14.33
C MET A 146 22.97 13.99 -15.09
N ALA A 147 21.85 14.64 -14.78
CA ALA A 147 21.44 15.90 -15.41
C ALA A 147 22.34 17.07 -15.02
N CYS A 148 23.00 17.00 -13.87
CA CYS A 148 23.91 18.02 -13.36
C CYS A 148 25.31 17.89 -13.95
N TYR A 149 25.81 16.65 -14.16
CA TYR A 149 27.21 16.40 -14.50
C TYR A 149 27.49 15.93 -15.93
N TYR A 150 26.58 15.18 -16.54
CA TYR A 150 26.88 14.44 -17.76
C TYR A 150 26.17 15.04 -18.97
N ASP A 151 24.85 14.83 -19.05
CA ASP A 151 24.05 15.30 -20.17
C ASP A 151 22.58 15.43 -19.74
N PHE A 152 22.11 16.66 -19.80
CA PHE A 152 20.75 17.01 -19.46
C PHE A 152 19.75 16.41 -20.48
N ASP A 153 20.09 16.40 -21.77
CA ASP A 153 19.22 15.84 -22.82
C ASP A 153 19.08 14.30 -22.67
N LEU A 154 20.17 13.61 -22.33
CA LEU A 154 20.17 12.17 -22.03
C LEU A 154 19.31 11.84 -20.80
N SER A 155 19.40 12.67 -19.76
CA SER A 155 18.63 12.51 -18.52
C SER A 155 17.13 12.68 -18.77
N VAL A 156 16.75 13.68 -19.58
CA VAL A 156 15.35 13.89 -20.01
C VAL A 156 14.85 12.70 -20.82
N LYS A 157 15.64 12.20 -21.79
CA LYS A 157 15.28 11.03 -22.61
C LYS A 157 15.05 9.78 -21.74
N THR A 158 15.95 9.53 -20.78
CA THR A 158 15.87 8.39 -19.87
C THR A 158 14.64 8.45 -18.96
N ILE A 159 14.27 9.65 -18.47
CA ILE A 159 13.03 9.82 -17.70
C ILE A 159 11.80 9.62 -18.58
N LYS A 160 11.82 10.10 -19.83
CA LYS A 160 10.73 9.91 -20.80
C LYS A 160 10.51 8.44 -21.13
N ASP A 161 11.58 7.67 -21.33
CA ASP A 161 11.51 6.25 -21.62
C ASP A 161 10.98 5.46 -20.40
N ASP A 162 11.38 5.84 -19.19
CA ASP A 162 10.84 5.27 -17.96
C ASP A 162 9.34 5.55 -17.80
N PHE A 163 8.86 6.74 -18.15
CA PHE A 163 7.41 7.01 -18.17
C PHE A 163 6.65 6.11 -19.14
N ALA A 164 7.21 5.89 -20.34
CA ALA A 164 6.62 5.00 -21.32
C ALA A 164 6.60 3.55 -20.80
N ARG A 165 7.63 3.13 -20.07
CA ARG A 165 7.69 1.79 -19.44
C ARG A 165 6.71 1.66 -18.28
N GLU A 166 6.68 2.61 -17.34
CA GLU A 166 5.76 2.67 -16.21
C GLU A 166 4.29 2.64 -16.68
N LYS A 167 3.95 3.37 -17.76
CA LYS A 167 2.61 3.36 -18.37
C LYS A 167 2.26 1.97 -18.92
N ARG A 168 3.19 1.30 -19.62
CA ARG A 168 2.95 -0.06 -20.14
C ARG A 168 2.81 -1.08 -19.00
N GLU A 169 3.63 -0.97 -17.96
CA GLU A 169 3.58 -1.87 -16.81
C GLU A 169 2.30 -1.71 -15.99
N SER A 170 1.81 -0.47 -15.79
CA SER A 170 0.54 -0.24 -15.09
C SER A 170 -0.64 -0.86 -15.86
N ILE A 171 -0.68 -0.70 -17.19
CA ILE A 171 -1.67 -1.35 -18.05
C ILE A 171 -1.60 -2.89 -17.91
N ARG A 172 -0.38 -3.47 -17.91
CA ARG A 172 -0.19 -4.92 -17.71
C ARG A 172 -0.67 -5.39 -16.34
N LYS A 173 -0.39 -4.64 -15.27
CA LYS A 173 -0.83 -4.96 -13.90
C LYS A 173 -2.35 -4.93 -13.79
N VAL A 174 -3.00 -3.94 -14.41
CA VAL A 174 -4.47 -3.85 -14.48
C VAL A 174 -5.03 -5.04 -15.24
N LYS A 175 -4.48 -5.37 -16.42
CA LYS A 175 -4.92 -6.52 -17.23
C LYS A 175 -4.84 -7.83 -16.44
N LYS A 176 -3.71 -8.11 -15.77
CA LYS A 176 -3.54 -9.31 -14.93
C LYS A 176 -4.54 -9.39 -13.79
N LYS A 177 -4.86 -8.27 -13.14
CA LYS A 177 -5.88 -8.25 -12.06
C LYS A 177 -7.27 -8.54 -12.60
N VAL A 178 -7.63 -7.98 -13.76
CA VAL A 178 -8.90 -8.26 -14.42
C VAL A 178 -9.00 -9.73 -14.83
N GLU A 179 -7.93 -10.29 -15.40
CA GLU A 179 -7.84 -11.71 -15.75
C GLU A 179 -8.04 -12.60 -14.51
N LEU A 180 -7.39 -12.27 -13.38
CA LEU A 180 -7.54 -13.03 -12.14
C LEU A 180 -8.97 -12.96 -11.58
N ILE A 181 -9.59 -11.79 -11.57
CA ILE A 181 -10.99 -11.62 -11.16
C ILE A 181 -11.90 -12.46 -12.06
N ASN A 182 -11.65 -12.47 -13.37
CA ASN A 182 -12.46 -13.23 -14.31
C ASN A 182 -12.30 -14.75 -14.10
N VAL A 183 -11.08 -15.24 -13.90
CA VAL A 183 -10.80 -16.65 -13.61
C VAL A 183 -11.48 -17.08 -12.30
N VAL A 184 -11.37 -16.28 -11.24
CA VAL A 184 -12.04 -16.56 -9.96
C VAL A 184 -13.56 -16.53 -10.13
N GLY A 185 -14.10 -15.58 -10.90
CA GLY A 185 -15.52 -15.49 -11.21
C GLY A 185 -16.06 -16.71 -11.96
N VAL A 186 -15.35 -17.17 -12.99
CA VAL A 186 -15.70 -18.38 -13.75
C VAL A 186 -15.65 -19.62 -12.85
N LEU A 187 -14.62 -19.75 -12.02
CA LEU A 187 -14.44 -20.88 -11.13
C LEU A 187 -15.54 -20.91 -10.04
N GLY A 188 -15.91 -19.75 -9.50
CA GLY A 188 -17.03 -19.61 -8.57
C GLY A 188 -18.38 -19.96 -9.20
N LEU A 189 -18.61 -19.57 -10.45
CA LEU A 189 -19.82 -19.94 -11.19
C LEU A 189 -19.88 -21.45 -11.41
N PHE A 190 -18.76 -22.09 -11.75
CA PHE A 190 -18.67 -23.54 -11.94
C PHE A 190 -19.03 -24.32 -10.66
N VAL A 191 -18.54 -23.86 -9.51
CA VAL A 191 -18.89 -24.44 -8.20
C VAL A 191 -20.39 -24.27 -7.92
N ALA A 192 -20.94 -23.08 -8.13
CA ALA A 192 -22.38 -22.83 -7.93
C ALA A 192 -23.26 -23.72 -8.83
N LEU A 193 -22.87 -23.89 -10.09
CA LEU A 193 -23.54 -24.76 -11.05
C LEU A 193 -23.49 -26.22 -10.61
N THR A 194 -22.34 -26.67 -10.10
CA THR A 194 -22.18 -28.04 -9.58
C THR A 194 -23.07 -28.31 -8.37
N VAL A 195 -23.16 -27.38 -7.42
CA VAL A 195 -24.08 -27.49 -6.27
C VAL A 195 -25.53 -27.52 -6.74
N LEU A 196 -25.90 -26.70 -7.73
CA LEU A 196 -27.26 -26.65 -8.27
C LEU A 196 -27.63 -27.97 -8.98
N VAL A 197 -26.72 -28.56 -9.75
CA VAL A 197 -26.93 -29.86 -10.39
C VAL A 197 -27.08 -30.97 -9.35
N VAL A 198 -26.22 -31.01 -8.32
CA VAL A 198 -26.34 -31.99 -7.23
C VAL A 198 -27.67 -31.82 -6.49
N TYR A 199 -28.10 -30.59 -6.24
CA TYR A 199 -29.39 -30.30 -5.62
C TYR A 199 -30.58 -30.76 -6.47
N LEU A 200 -30.52 -30.56 -7.79
CA LEU A 200 -31.54 -31.03 -8.72
C LEU A 200 -31.57 -32.55 -8.86
N LEU A 201 -30.41 -33.22 -8.76
CA LEU A 201 -30.31 -34.69 -8.82
C LEU A 201 -30.68 -35.37 -7.50
N ALA A 202 -30.53 -34.70 -6.36
CA ALA A 202 -30.88 -35.23 -5.04
C ALA A 202 -32.30 -35.83 -4.94
N PRO A 203 -33.37 -35.21 -5.45
CA PRO A 203 -34.71 -35.82 -5.44
C PRO A 203 -34.82 -37.04 -6.34
N TRP A 204 -34.09 -37.10 -7.47
CA TRP A 204 -34.09 -38.26 -8.37
C TRP A 204 -33.36 -39.45 -7.77
N ILE A 205 -32.23 -39.21 -7.10
CA ILE A 205 -31.51 -40.25 -6.36
C ILE A 205 -32.39 -40.82 -5.24
N LYS A 206 -33.06 -39.96 -4.48
CA LYS A 206 -34.02 -40.39 -3.45
C LYS A 206 -35.19 -41.18 -4.04
N MET A 207 -35.70 -40.78 -5.20
CA MET A 207 -36.80 -41.48 -5.88
C MET A 207 -36.35 -42.87 -6.39
N LEU A 208 -35.12 -42.98 -6.88
CA LEU A 208 -34.52 -44.24 -7.30
C LEU A 208 -34.28 -45.18 -6.10
N GLU A 209 -33.80 -44.67 -4.97
CA GLU A 209 -33.65 -45.45 -3.72
C GLU A 209 -35.02 -45.95 -3.19
N PHE A 210 -36.07 -45.14 -3.25
CA PHE A 210 -37.43 -45.56 -2.88
C PHE A 210 -38.03 -46.60 -3.85
N SER A 211 -37.64 -46.59 -5.13
CA SER A 211 -38.08 -47.60 -6.11
C SER A 211 -37.27 -48.92 -6.06
N GLY A 212 -36.03 -48.87 -5.54
CA GLY A 212 -35.14 -50.03 -5.40
C GLY A 212 -35.34 -50.84 -4.11
N LEU A 213 -36.04 -50.30 -3.12
CA LEU A 213 -36.48 -50.98 -1.89
C LEU A 213 -37.96 -51.42 -1.98
N GLY A 214 -38.39 -51.81 -3.17
CA GLY A 214 -39.65 -52.51 -3.42
C GLY A 214 -39.50 -54.02 -3.15
N TRP A 215 -39.32 -54.37 -1.87
CA TRP A 215 -39.85 -55.60 -1.27
C TRP A 215 -40.67 -55.19 -0.05
#